data_AF-A0A7G4RGD5-F1
#
_entry.id   AF-A0A7G4RGD5-F1
#
_cell.length_a   1.000
_cell.length_b   1.000
_cell.length_c   1.000
_cell.angle_alpha   90.00
_cell.angle_beta   90.00
_cell.angle_gamma   90.00
#
_symmetry.space_group_name_H-M   'P 1'
#
loop_
_entity.id
_entity.type
_entity.pdbx_description
1 polymer ?
#
loop_
_entity_poly.entity_id
_entity_poly.type
_entity_poly.pdbx_seq_one_letter_code
_entity_poly.pdbx_strand_id
1 'polypeptide(L)'
;MSRILEQLQNRPYGWGGAFFFNDCSQELKSIFTPFGIWLPRNSAQQAKISSGIDLTKNTVDERISTLKTQGHPLMTLVYIGGHVMLYLGNKSINHEVAAMTYQNIWGLSPESRDKRYVIGQALFFPLLKYYPENPDISSLANKSFFKMIHLDELSTKDITPEVFSRSFTKPNRPNLNL
;
A
#
# COMPACT_ATOMS: atom_id res chain seq x y z
N MET A 1 1.80 -17.14 -0.59
CA MET A 1 2.12 -15.73 -0.26
C MET A 1 3.44 -15.60 0.48
N SER A 2 3.63 -16.21 1.66
CA SER A 2 4.86 -16.08 2.47
C SER A 2 6.17 -16.27 1.69
N ARG A 3 6.31 -17.36 0.93
CA ARG A 3 7.50 -17.64 0.10
C ARG A 3 7.83 -16.52 -0.89
N ILE A 4 6.82 -15.85 -1.45
CA ILE A 4 7.02 -14.73 -2.37
C ILE A 4 7.56 -13.52 -1.60
N LEU A 5 6.96 -13.19 -0.45
CA LEU A 5 7.39 -12.04 0.36
C LEU A 5 8.83 -12.22 0.88
N GLU A 6 9.18 -13.43 1.31
CA GLU A 6 10.54 -13.80 1.75
C GLU A 6 11.56 -13.65 0.61
N GLN A 7 11.23 -14.11 -0.60
CA GLN A 7 12.12 -13.97 -1.76
C GLN A 7 12.32 -12.52 -2.21
N LEU A 8 11.32 -11.66 -1.99
CA LEU A 8 11.38 -10.27 -2.38
C LEU A 8 11.99 -9.37 -1.29
N GLN A 9 12.21 -9.89 -0.08
CA GLN A 9 12.81 -9.13 1.00
C GLN A 9 14.21 -8.61 0.60
N ASN A 10 14.52 -7.37 0.97
CA ASN A 10 15.73 -6.63 0.63
C ASN A 10 15.92 -6.34 -0.86
N ARG A 11 14.92 -6.61 -1.71
CA ARG A 11 14.97 -6.17 -3.11
C ARG A 11 15.03 -4.63 -3.15
N PRO A 12 15.96 -4.02 -3.90
CA PRO A 12 16.06 -2.57 -3.99
C PRO A 12 14.77 -1.89 -4.47
N TYR A 13 14.59 -0.64 -4.09
CA TYR A 13 13.52 0.22 -4.58
C TYR A 13 13.87 0.78 -5.96
N GLY A 14 13.01 0.53 -6.95
CA GLY A 14 13.17 1.06 -8.31
C GLY A 14 12.03 2.02 -8.69
N TRP A 15 12.26 3.32 -8.62
CA TRP A 15 11.25 4.31 -9.01
C TRP A 15 10.80 4.07 -10.46
N GLY A 16 9.50 3.83 -10.66
CA GLY A 16 8.95 3.61 -12.00
C GLY A 16 9.44 2.35 -12.70
N GLY A 17 10.06 1.39 -11.98
CA GLY A 17 10.66 0.20 -12.61
C GLY A 17 12.16 0.33 -12.91
N ALA A 18 12.82 1.37 -12.41
CA ALA A 18 14.25 1.59 -12.65
C ALA A 18 15.09 0.35 -12.28
N PHE A 19 16.03 -0.01 -13.16
CA PHE A 19 16.89 -1.19 -13.02
C PHE A 19 16.13 -2.52 -12.84
N PHE A 20 14.91 -2.60 -13.38
CA PHE A 20 14.01 -3.76 -13.23
C PHE A 20 13.57 -4.05 -11.78
N PHE A 21 13.78 -3.10 -10.88
CA PHE A 21 13.27 -3.15 -9.52
C PHE A 21 11.90 -2.48 -9.43
N ASN A 22 11.07 -2.97 -8.51
CA ASN A 22 9.73 -2.43 -8.33
C ASN A 22 9.75 -1.19 -7.42
N ASP A 23 8.79 -0.29 -7.64
CA ASP A 23 8.36 0.69 -6.62
C ASP A 23 7.24 0.12 -5.75
N CYS A 24 6.75 0.90 -4.80
CA CYS A 24 5.71 0.49 -3.85
C CYS A 24 4.48 -0.17 -4.52
N SER A 25 3.92 0.45 -5.55
CA SER A 25 2.71 -0.03 -6.22
C SER A 25 2.97 -1.19 -7.17
N GLN A 26 4.11 -1.18 -7.86
CA GLN A 26 4.51 -2.29 -8.73
C GLN A 26 4.84 -3.54 -7.90
N GLU A 27 5.41 -3.38 -6.70
CA GLU A 27 5.65 -4.45 -5.73
C GLU A 27 4.37 -5.22 -5.45
N LEU A 28 3.32 -4.53 -5.01
CA LEU A 28 2.03 -5.14 -4.71
C LEU A 28 1.39 -5.75 -5.95
N LYS A 29 1.43 -5.06 -7.10
CA LYS A 29 0.93 -5.63 -8.36
C LYS A 29 1.62 -6.95 -8.70
N SER A 30 2.95 -7.02 -8.59
CA SER A 30 3.72 -8.25 -8.85
C SER A 30 3.41 -9.36 -7.84
N ILE A 31 3.24 -9.02 -6.56
CA ILE A 31 2.90 -10.00 -5.50
C ILE A 31 1.53 -10.63 -5.73
N PHE A 32 0.54 -9.84 -6.16
CA PHE A 32 -0.84 -10.30 -6.31
C PHE A 32 -1.14 -10.94 -7.69
N THR A 33 -0.33 -10.65 -8.72
CA THR A 33 -0.50 -11.21 -10.07
C THR A 33 -0.59 -12.76 -10.10
N PRO A 34 0.30 -13.51 -9.42
CA PRO A 34 0.23 -14.98 -9.38
C PRO A 34 -1.05 -15.54 -8.73
N PHE A 35 -1.78 -14.72 -7.97
CA PHE A 35 -3.02 -15.11 -7.29
C PHE A 35 -4.27 -14.65 -8.05
N GLY A 36 -4.13 -14.11 -9.26
CA GLY A 36 -5.26 -13.65 -10.08
C GLY A 36 -5.90 -12.34 -9.59
N ILE A 37 -5.34 -11.69 -8.57
CA ILE A 37 -5.82 -10.38 -8.09
C ILE A 37 -5.13 -9.28 -8.89
N TRP A 38 -5.87 -8.65 -9.80
CA TRP A 38 -5.35 -7.59 -10.63
C TRP A 38 -5.33 -6.24 -9.88
N LEU A 39 -4.15 -5.61 -9.85
CA LEU A 39 -3.97 -4.26 -9.31
C LEU A 39 -3.54 -3.27 -10.42
N PRO A 40 -4.04 -2.02 -10.40
CA PRO A 40 -3.52 -0.93 -11.23
C PRO A 40 -2.02 -0.68 -10.97
N ARG A 41 -1.33 -0.06 -11.95
CA ARG A 41 0.11 0.20 -11.86
C ARG A 41 0.48 1.22 -10.78
N ASN A 42 -0.36 2.24 -10.58
CA ASN A 42 -0.04 3.38 -9.71
C ASN A 42 -0.80 3.31 -8.39
N SER A 43 -0.17 3.68 -7.27
CA SER A 43 -0.76 3.65 -5.93
C SER A 43 -2.06 4.44 -5.82
N ALA A 44 -2.15 5.63 -6.46
CA ALA A 44 -3.37 6.43 -6.49
C ALA A 44 -4.54 5.74 -7.23
N GLN A 45 -4.25 4.89 -8.21
CA GLN A 45 -5.28 4.09 -8.90
C GLN A 45 -5.65 2.85 -8.09
N GLN A 46 -4.69 2.20 -7.42
CA GLN A 46 -4.97 1.13 -6.45
C GLN A 46 -5.90 1.64 -5.34
N ALA A 47 -5.70 2.88 -4.88
CA ALA A 47 -6.56 3.52 -3.90
C ALA A 47 -8.01 3.78 -4.36
N LYS A 48 -8.30 3.73 -5.66
CA LYS A 48 -9.66 3.90 -6.20
C LYS A 48 -10.47 2.60 -6.22
N ILE A 49 -9.85 1.47 -5.90
CA ILE A 49 -10.58 0.22 -5.65
C ILE A 49 -11.60 0.50 -4.53
N SER A 50 -12.86 0.13 -4.79
CA SER A 50 -14.00 0.60 -4.00
C SER A 50 -14.22 -0.18 -2.70
N SER A 51 -13.46 -1.24 -2.45
CA SER A 51 -13.52 -2.00 -1.20
C SER A 51 -12.71 -1.32 -0.10
N GLY A 52 -13.17 -1.40 1.14
CA GLY A 52 -12.49 -0.91 2.33
C GLY A 52 -12.94 0.45 2.87
N ILE A 53 -12.09 1.06 3.68
CA ILE A 53 -12.43 2.15 4.62
C ILE A 53 -11.49 3.33 4.41
N ASP A 54 -12.05 4.53 4.27
CA ASP A 54 -11.26 5.77 4.24
C ASP A 54 -11.20 6.39 5.64
N LEU A 55 -9.99 6.43 6.20
CA LEU A 55 -9.67 6.98 7.53
C LEU A 55 -8.84 8.27 7.42
N THR A 56 -8.90 8.93 6.27
CA THR A 56 -8.15 10.16 6.01
C THR A 56 -8.45 11.26 7.04
N LYS A 57 -9.67 11.30 7.60
CA LYS A 57 -10.06 12.30 8.61
C LYS A 57 -9.78 11.87 10.06
N ASN A 58 -9.30 10.64 10.27
CA ASN A 58 -9.06 10.07 11.59
C ASN A 58 -7.68 10.42 12.14
N THR A 59 -7.54 10.32 13.47
CA THR A 59 -6.26 10.47 14.16
C THR A 59 -5.33 9.28 13.88
N VAL A 60 -4.03 9.43 14.15
CA VAL A 60 -3.04 8.34 14.00
C VAL A 60 -3.42 7.13 14.86
N ASP A 61 -3.89 7.36 16.08
CA ASP A 61 -4.30 6.30 17.00
C ASP A 61 -5.51 5.52 16.46
N GLU A 62 -6.53 6.24 15.97
CA GLU A 62 -7.72 5.65 15.36
C GLU A 62 -7.36 4.86 14.08
N ARG A 63 -6.47 5.39 13.24
CA ARG A 63 -6.00 4.72 12.02
C ARG A 63 -5.32 3.40 12.33
N ILE A 64 -4.36 3.41 13.27
CA ILE A 64 -3.64 2.19 13.67
C ILE A 64 -4.60 1.22 14.37
N SER A 65 -5.45 1.69 15.28
CA SER A 65 -6.44 0.84 15.96
C SER A 65 -7.40 0.17 14.96
N THR A 66 -7.92 0.92 14.00
CA THR A 66 -8.81 0.41 12.95
C THR A 66 -8.09 -0.60 12.06
N LEU A 67 -6.84 -0.33 11.67
CA LEU A 67 -6.05 -1.31 10.91
C LEU A 67 -5.85 -2.63 11.69
N LYS A 68 -5.57 -2.55 12.99
CA LYS A 68 -5.37 -3.74 13.82
C LYS A 68 -6.64 -4.58 13.99
N THR A 69 -7.81 -3.94 14.01
CA THR A 69 -9.11 -4.57 14.33
C THR A 69 -9.92 -4.96 13.10
N GLN A 70 -9.84 -4.18 12.03
CA GLN A 70 -10.62 -4.34 10.79
C GLN A 70 -9.73 -4.66 9.58
N GLY A 71 -8.40 -4.64 9.72
CA GLY A 71 -7.51 -5.07 8.65
C GLY A 71 -7.55 -6.59 8.48
N HIS A 72 -7.72 -7.03 7.23
CA HIS A 72 -7.61 -8.44 6.84
C HIS A 72 -6.15 -8.75 6.48
N PRO A 73 -5.45 -9.60 7.26
CA PRO A 73 -4.05 -9.95 6.98
C PRO A 73 -3.87 -10.50 5.57
N LEU A 74 -2.84 -10.04 4.86
CA LEU A 74 -2.51 -10.41 3.48
C LEU A 74 -3.55 -10.01 2.41
N MET A 75 -4.67 -9.39 2.80
CA MET A 75 -5.72 -8.93 1.90
C MET A 75 -6.05 -7.44 2.07
N THR A 76 -5.42 -6.72 2.99
CA THR A 76 -5.62 -5.27 3.14
C THR A 76 -4.43 -4.48 2.64
N LEU A 77 -4.66 -3.62 1.65
CA LEU A 77 -3.69 -2.59 1.27
C LEU A 77 -3.96 -1.32 2.07
N VAL A 78 -2.89 -0.59 2.43
CA VAL A 78 -2.99 0.72 3.07
C VAL A 78 -2.35 1.76 2.16
N TYR A 79 -3.15 2.73 1.71
CA TYR A 79 -2.70 3.87 0.92
C TYR A 79 -2.61 5.12 1.80
N ILE A 80 -1.48 5.84 1.70
CA ILE A 80 -1.19 7.00 2.55
C ILE A 80 -0.87 8.28 1.78
N GLY A 81 -1.20 8.33 0.49
CA GLY A 81 -0.85 9.48 -0.36
C GLY A 81 0.57 9.38 -0.90
N GLY A 82 0.71 8.82 -2.10
CA GLY A 82 2.01 8.64 -2.77
C GLY A 82 2.76 7.35 -2.38
N HIS A 83 2.24 6.58 -1.43
CA HIS A 83 2.81 5.28 -1.03
C HIS A 83 1.68 4.28 -0.69
N VAL A 84 1.96 3.00 -0.88
CA VAL A 84 1.04 1.89 -0.60
C VAL A 84 1.80 0.71 0.01
N MET A 85 1.16 0.01 0.95
CA MET A 85 1.74 -1.12 1.67
C MET A 85 0.72 -2.23 1.91
N LEU A 86 1.17 -3.46 2.09
CA LEU A 86 0.34 -4.62 2.42
C LEU A 86 0.33 -4.83 3.93
N TYR A 87 -0.86 -4.92 4.54
CA TYR A 87 -1.00 -5.30 5.94
C TYR A 87 -0.85 -6.81 6.12
N LEU A 88 -0.07 -7.22 7.12
CA LEU A 88 0.29 -8.62 7.38
C LEU A 88 -0.36 -9.19 8.65
N GLY A 89 -1.10 -8.38 9.38
CA GLY A 89 -1.61 -8.74 10.71
C GLY A 89 -0.83 -8.06 11.83
N ASN A 90 -1.11 -8.52 13.05
CA ASN A 90 -0.57 -7.95 14.27
C ASN A 90 0.56 -8.81 14.83
N LYS A 91 1.58 -8.18 15.42
CA LYS A 91 2.66 -8.88 16.12
C LYS A 91 2.99 -8.15 17.42
N SER A 92 3.26 -8.92 18.48
CA SER A 92 3.79 -8.36 19.73
C SER A 92 5.26 -7.99 19.54
N ILE A 93 5.59 -6.72 19.80
CA ILE A 93 6.95 -6.15 19.77
C ILE A 93 7.10 -5.36 21.07
N ASN A 94 8.10 -5.70 21.88
CA ASN A 94 8.38 -5.00 23.15
C ASN A 94 7.15 -4.87 24.08
N HIS A 95 6.30 -5.90 24.13
CA HIS A 95 5.03 -5.96 24.88
C HIS A 95 3.89 -5.09 24.33
N GLU A 96 4.06 -4.49 23.15
CA GLU A 96 3.01 -3.78 22.44
C GLU A 96 2.58 -4.52 21.17
N VAL A 97 1.27 -4.48 20.87
CA VAL A 97 0.73 -5.08 19.65
C VAL A 97 0.85 -4.07 18.49
N ALA A 98 1.79 -4.34 17.60
CA ALA A 98 2.06 -3.53 16.41
C ALA A 98 1.39 -4.12 15.16
N ALA A 99 0.84 -3.25 14.32
CA ALA A 99 0.40 -3.62 12.97
C ALA A 99 1.63 -3.81 12.09
N MET A 100 1.81 -4.99 11.51
CA MET A 100 2.92 -5.29 10.62
C MET A 100 2.51 -5.05 9.16
N THR A 101 3.42 -4.47 8.38
CA THR A 101 3.24 -4.29 6.95
C THR A 101 4.40 -4.86 6.15
N TYR A 102 4.15 -5.17 4.88
CA TYR A 102 5.16 -5.39 3.87
C TYR A 102 5.09 -4.24 2.86
N GLN A 103 6.25 -3.70 2.48
CA GLN A 103 6.33 -2.59 1.53
C GLN A 103 7.71 -2.51 0.89
N ASN A 104 7.76 -2.01 -0.35
CA ASN A 104 8.99 -1.53 -0.97
C ASN A 104 8.99 0.00 -0.90
N ILE A 105 9.86 0.56 -0.07
CA ILE A 105 9.83 1.98 0.32
C ILE A 105 11.18 2.65 0.08
N TRP A 106 11.15 3.86 -0.47
CA TRP A 106 12.36 4.67 -0.65
C TRP A 106 12.97 5.12 0.69
N GLY A 107 12.15 5.72 1.56
CA GLY A 107 12.60 6.17 2.86
C GLY A 107 11.52 6.93 3.62
N LEU A 108 11.86 7.28 4.86
CA LEU A 108 11.00 8.04 5.76
C LEU A 108 11.43 9.50 5.80
N SER A 109 10.51 10.38 6.18
CA SER A 109 10.77 11.83 6.25
C SER A 109 10.39 12.36 7.63
N PRO A 110 11.08 13.40 8.13
CA PRO A 110 10.53 14.20 9.22
C PRO A 110 9.29 14.97 8.77
N GLU A 111 8.63 15.62 9.71
CA GLU A 111 7.47 16.47 9.43
C GLU A 111 7.83 17.66 8.53
N SER A 112 9.01 18.25 8.73
CA SER A 112 9.57 19.33 7.89
C SER A 112 9.80 18.93 6.43
N ARG A 113 9.95 17.63 6.16
CA ARG A 113 10.25 17.02 4.85
C ARG A 113 11.57 17.49 4.19
N ASP A 114 12.46 18.12 4.95
CA ASP A 114 13.75 18.66 4.51
C ASP A 114 14.79 17.58 4.14
N LYS A 115 14.68 16.38 4.72
CA LYS A 115 15.58 15.25 4.47
C LYS A 115 14.83 13.93 4.30
N ARG A 116 15.58 12.87 4.00
CA ARG A 116 15.07 11.50 3.92
C ARG A 116 16.00 10.54 4.66
N TYR A 117 15.40 9.70 5.50
CA TYR A 117 16.04 8.53 6.08
C TYR A 117 15.83 7.37 5.10
N VAL A 118 16.84 7.09 4.29
CA VAL A 118 16.75 6.12 3.18
C VAL A 118 16.67 4.70 3.73
N ILE A 119 15.69 3.95 3.24
CA ILE A 119 15.56 2.49 3.44
C ILE A 119 15.88 1.80 2.11
N GLY A 120 15.23 2.23 1.02
CA GLY A 120 15.58 1.89 -0.35
C GLY A 120 15.34 0.44 -0.76
N GLN A 121 14.43 -0.26 -0.08
CA GLN A 121 14.20 -1.69 -0.32
C GLN A 121 12.83 -2.19 0.15
N ALA A 122 12.51 -3.41 -0.26
CA ALA A 122 11.41 -4.21 0.24
C ALA A 122 11.68 -4.78 1.63
N LEU A 123 10.79 -4.54 2.59
CA LEU A 123 10.95 -5.00 3.96
C LEU A 123 9.61 -5.22 4.68
N PHE A 124 9.70 -6.00 5.76
CA PHE A 124 8.69 -6.07 6.80
C PHE A 124 8.89 -4.87 7.74
N PHE A 125 7.83 -4.09 7.98
CA PHE A 125 7.94 -2.87 8.75
C PHE A 125 6.76 -2.70 9.71
N PRO A 126 7.00 -2.39 11.00
CA PRO A 126 5.91 -2.07 11.90
C PRO A 126 5.36 -0.68 11.60
N LEU A 127 4.04 -0.55 11.51
CA LEU A 127 3.37 0.75 11.37
C LEU A 127 3.08 1.32 12.76
N LEU A 128 4.05 2.05 13.30
CA LEU A 128 4.00 2.63 14.65
C LEU A 128 3.54 4.09 14.63
N LYS A 129 3.02 4.58 15.76
CA LYS A 129 2.69 6.01 15.93
C LYS A 129 3.97 6.88 15.94
N TYR A 130 5.02 6.38 16.57
CA TYR A 130 6.35 6.99 16.62
C TYR A 130 7.41 5.88 16.61
N TYR A 131 8.60 6.17 16.08
CA TYR A 131 9.74 5.24 16.09
C TYR A 131 10.75 5.70 17.16
N PRO A 132 10.86 5.00 18.31
CA PRO A 132 11.69 5.45 19.42
C PRO A 132 13.17 5.56 19.05
N GLU A 133 13.65 4.75 18.10
CA GLU A 133 15.03 4.75 17.62
C GLU A 133 15.37 6.00 16.79
N ASN A 134 14.36 6.67 16.24
CA ASN A 134 14.54 7.90 15.46
C ASN A 134 13.31 8.82 15.62
N PRO A 135 13.27 9.62 16.70
CA PRO A 135 12.11 10.44 17.05
C PRO A 135 11.76 11.53 16.03
N ASP A 136 12.72 11.92 15.18
CA ASP A 136 12.51 12.92 14.13
C ASP A 136 11.68 12.37 12.95
N ILE A 137 11.57 11.03 12.82
CA ILE A 137 10.81 10.42 11.74
C ILE A 137 9.30 10.58 11.98
N SER A 138 8.61 11.14 10.98
CA SER A 138 7.14 11.14 10.96
C SER A 138 6.60 9.77 10.59
N SER A 139 5.64 9.27 11.37
CA SER A 139 4.97 8.00 11.06
C SER A 139 4.27 8.04 9.70
N LEU A 140 4.33 6.92 8.98
CA LEU A 140 3.55 6.70 7.77
C LEU A 140 2.03 6.78 8.04
N ALA A 141 1.59 6.47 9.26
CA ALA A 141 0.20 6.61 9.66
C ALA A 141 -0.22 8.07 9.88
N ASN A 142 0.73 9.03 9.91
CA ASN A 142 0.48 10.46 10.06
C ASN A 142 0.41 11.22 8.72
N LYS A 143 0.43 10.52 7.58
CA LYS A 143 0.30 11.18 6.27
C LYS A 143 -1.11 11.75 6.05
N SER A 144 -1.22 12.64 5.06
CA SER A 144 -2.47 13.34 4.74
C SER A 144 -3.61 12.44 4.26
N PHE A 145 -3.33 11.19 3.89
CA PHE A 145 -4.33 10.19 3.55
C PHE A 145 -4.10 8.93 4.38
N PHE A 146 -5.16 8.17 4.63
CA PHE A 146 -5.06 6.82 5.16
C PHE A 146 -6.29 6.02 4.72
N LYS A 147 -6.15 5.24 3.66
CA LYS A 147 -7.23 4.41 3.12
C LYS A 147 -6.85 2.93 3.19
N MET A 148 -7.69 2.13 3.83
CA MET A 148 -7.64 0.67 3.81
C MET A 148 -8.44 0.15 2.62
N ILE A 149 -7.89 -0.82 1.90
CA ILE A 149 -8.51 -1.43 0.71
C ILE A 149 -8.52 -2.95 0.92
N HIS A 150 -9.71 -3.54 1.03
CA HIS A 150 -9.88 -4.99 1.25
C HIS A 150 -9.98 -5.72 -0.09
N LEU A 151 -8.96 -6.48 -0.45
CA LEU A 151 -8.86 -7.20 -1.73
C LEU A 151 -9.74 -8.45 -1.79
N ASP A 152 -10.21 -8.93 -0.65
CA ASP A 152 -11.15 -10.03 -0.49
C ASP A 152 -12.62 -9.58 -0.52
N GLU A 153 -12.88 -8.27 -0.51
CA GLU A 153 -14.22 -7.66 -0.65
C GLU A 153 -14.40 -6.95 -1.99
N LEU A 154 -13.57 -7.27 -2.97
CA LEU A 154 -13.73 -6.74 -4.32
C LEU A 154 -15.11 -7.15 -4.83
N SER A 155 -15.95 -6.17 -5.15
CA SER A 155 -17.23 -6.43 -5.79
C SER A 155 -17.00 -7.15 -7.10
N THR A 156 -17.27 -8.46 -7.12
CA THR A 156 -17.58 -9.20 -8.35
C THR A 156 -18.95 -8.73 -8.83
N LYS A 157 -19.08 -7.45 -9.22
CA LYS A 157 -20.09 -7.16 -10.22
C LYS A 157 -19.63 -7.95 -11.43
N ASP A 158 -20.23 -9.12 -11.61
CA ASP A 158 -19.93 -10.04 -12.71
C ASP A 158 -19.82 -9.20 -13.97
N ILE A 159 -18.58 -8.98 -14.40
CA ILE A 159 -18.34 -8.28 -15.65
C ILE A 159 -18.72 -9.32 -16.68
N THR A 160 -19.97 -9.27 -17.14
CA THR A 160 -20.39 -10.14 -18.23
C THR A 160 -19.45 -9.90 -19.41
N PRO A 161 -19.17 -10.91 -20.25
CA PRO A 161 -18.27 -10.79 -21.40
C PRO A 161 -18.57 -9.55 -22.27
N GLU A 162 -19.83 -9.14 -22.34
CA GLU A 162 -20.30 -7.97 -23.08
C GLU A 162 -19.84 -6.65 -22.44
N VAL A 163 -19.86 -6.54 -21.11
CA VAL A 163 -19.39 -5.35 -20.39
C VAL A 163 -17.87 -5.24 -20.49
N PHE A 164 -17.16 -6.37 -20.38
CA PHE A 164 -15.72 -6.42 -20.58
C PHE A 164 -15.34 -5.96 -22.00
N SER A 165 -15.96 -6.55 -23.03
CA SER A 165 -15.70 -6.21 -24.43
C SER A 165 -15.92 -4.73 -24.72
N ARG A 166 -17.01 -4.13 -24.21
CA ARG A 166 -17.31 -2.70 -24.37
C ARG A 166 -16.29 -1.80 -23.67
N SER A 167 -15.77 -2.21 -22.52
CA SER A 167 -14.70 -1.48 -21.82
C SER A 167 -13.37 -1.58 -22.55
N PHE A 168 -13.07 -2.73 -23.16
CA PHE A 168 -11.81 -2.99 -23.85
C PHE A 168 -11.73 -2.33 -25.23
N THR A 169 -12.88 -2.15 -25.89
CA THR A 169 -12.99 -1.56 -27.25
C THR A 169 -13.14 -0.04 -27.26
N LYS A 170 -13.29 0.62 -26.10
CA LYS A 170 -13.28 2.09 -26.03
C LYS A 170 -11.84 2.61 -25.91
N PRO A 171 -11.25 3.22 -26.96
CA PRO A 171 -10.01 3.95 -26.79
C PRO A 171 -10.26 5.16 -25.89
N ASN A 172 -9.41 5.37 -24.89
CA ASN A 172 -9.39 6.61 -24.11
C ASN A 172 -9.15 7.77 -25.08
N ARG A 173 -10.18 8.56 -25.37
CA ARG A 173 -10.00 9.84 -26.03
C ARG A 173 -9.45 10.82 -24.99
N PRO A 174 -8.23 11.37 -25.15
CA PRO A 174 -7.81 12.46 -24.30
C PRO A 174 -8.72 13.66 -24.57
N ASN A 175 -9.33 14.21 -23.51
CA ASN A 175 -9.97 15.52 -23.58
C ASN A 175 -8.88 16.57 -23.79
N LEU A 176 -8.61 16.89 -25.04
CA LEU A 176 -7.94 18.13 -25.43
C LEU A 176 -9.01 19.22 -25.45
N ASN A 177 -9.20 19.88 -24.31
CA ASN A 177 -9.81 21.20 -24.30
C ASN A 177 -8.70 22.21 -24.63
N LEU A 178 -8.75 22.74 -25.85
CA LEU A 178 -8.06 23.96 -26.27
C LEU A 178 -8.65 25.18 -25.56
#